data_AF-A0A501W2X5-F1
#
_entry.id   AF-A0A501W2X5-F1
#
_cell.length_a   1.000
_cell.length_b   1.000
_cell.length_c   1.000
_cell.angle_alpha   90.00
_cell.angle_beta   90.00
_cell.angle_gamma   90.00
#
_symmetry.space_group_name_H-M   'P 1'
#
loop_
_entity.id
_entity.type
_entity.pdbx_description
1 polymer ?
#
loop_
_entity_poly.entity_id
_entity_poly.type
_entity_poly.pdbx_seq_one_letter_code
_entity_poly.pdbx_strand_id
1 'polypeptide(L)'
;MRTQVDKLLYKFYWIWWILGLHYISLYYLFFKNLKKVLLKKVSEDAYFLVLIIFFFFQLLSSLFSTISDYYSLNRLIAILHNEVVFLFIIVGYVIYEDKKTKQIIKSNTLPLLFWVSTVVAVTGLASYFLNKDLYFDNFISKFVSSYPQTVFTKTGWYEGEKQVRNMAFTIYPNSTAIMLMLLYAIAYEDLVKRNFIVRFIITALILLGVVFTGSRIVTLFALVNIVFLFFKKPLSFKAVVVASVIIIIPLAQYFIDQLNEIYSARSSSNDTRYYIQSFSWNLMLKEAPIIGLGLKPRLNELFGGEYPVGSHSTYIGYYVKNGLIGGSFIFLFFLKLFSTSVLTVLKENFSYIKLVLNILFIEILIILFFEDIDAYEMNGLLFGFFIANVKSTSGKSFSEMEEKPLYASKTKTDKATESYLQV
;
A
#
# COMPACT_ATOMS: atom_id res chain seq x y z
N MET A 1 13.25 23.69 15.74
CA MET A 1 12.50 24.31 14.63
C MET A 1 12.63 23.42 13.39
N ARG A 2 11.63 23.36 12.51
CA ARG A 2 11.80 22.71 11.20
C ARG A 2 12.50 23.67 10.26
N THR A 3 13.49 23.19 9.53
CA THR A 3 14.17 23.98 8.49
C THR A 3 13.19 24.20 7.33
N GLN A 4 13.42 25.22 6.49
CA GLN A 4 12.63 25.40 5.26
C GLN A 4 12.73 24.17 4.34
N VAL A 5 13.91 23.54 4.32
CA VAL A 5 14.19 22.28 3.59
C VAL A 5 13.19 21.19 3.95
N ASP A 6 12.83 21.06 5.24
CA ASP A 6 11.86 20.05 5.68
C ASP A 6 10.48 20.27 5.09
N LYS A 7 10.03 21.52 5.06
CA LYS A 7 8.72 21.85 4.52
C LYS A 7 8.67 21.52 3.04
N LEU A 8 9.75 21.81 2.30
CA LEU A 8 9.88 21.47 0.88
C LEU A 8 9.90 19.95 0.67
N LEU A 9 10.68 19.21 1.46
CA LEU A 9 10.74 17.75 1.39
C LEU A 9 9.37 17.12 1.65
N TYR A 10 8.65 17.52 2.72
CA TYR A 10 7.33 16.96 3.00
C TYR A 10 6.24 17.41 2.02
N LYS A 11 6.35 18.62 1.45
CA LYS A 11 5.37 19.14 0.47
C LYS A 11 5.56 18.49 -0.90
N PHE A 12 6.81 18.23 -1.28
CA PHE A 12 7.19 17.78 -2.61
C PHE A 12 7.83 16.39 -2.62
N TYR A 13 7.64 15.57 -1.58
CA TYR A 13 8.19 14.20 -1.48
C TYR A 13 7.94 13.37 -2.75
N TRP A 14 6.77 13.58 -3.37
CA TRP A 14 6.38 12.95 -4.61
C TRP A 14 7.13 13.48 -5.85
N ILE A 15 7.53 14.75 -5.89
CA ILE A 15 8.39 15.29 -6.97
C ILE A 15 9.77 14.66 -6.88
N TRP A 16 10.34 14.62 -5.67
CA TRP A 16 11.64 13.96 -5.45
C TRP A 16 11.60 12.53 -5.93
N TRP A 17 10.48 11.84 -5.73
CA TRP A 17 10.26 10.51 -6.21
C TRP A 17 10.14 10.38 -7.74
N ILE A 18 9.37 11.25 -8.41
CA ILE A 18 9.30 11.27 -9.88
C ILE A 18 10.68 11.48 -10.49
N LEU A 19 11.48 12.34 -9.87
CA LEU A 19 12.85 12.63 -10.28
C LEU A 19 13.82 11.48 -9.96
N GLY A 20 13.37 10.38 -9.34
CA GLY A 20 14.20 9.26 -8.88
C GLY A 20 15.12 9.60 -7.71
N LEU A 21 14.94 10.77 -7.11
CA LEU A 21 15.65 11.24 -5.92
C LEU A 21 15.00 10.69 -4.63
N HIS A 22 14.11 9.70 -4.72
CA HIS A 22 13.48 9.06 -3.57
C HIS A 22 14.53 8.43 -2.66
N TYR A 23 15.57 7.80 -3.20
CA TYR A 23 16.66 7.26 -2.38
C TYR A 23 17.28 8.33 -1.48
N ILE A 24 17.70 9.46 -2.06
CA ILE A 24 18.35 10.52 -1.28
C ILE A 24 17.36 11.15 -0.30
N SER A 25 16.16 11.51 -0.78
CA SER A 25 15.18 12.25 0.03
C SER A 25 14.55 11.38 1.13
N LEU A 26 14.19 10.13 0.85
CA LEU A 26 13.63 9.20 1.82
C LEU A 26 14.68 8.79 2.85
N TYR A 27 15.91 8.47 2.44
CA TYR A 27 16.97 8.14 3.42
C TYR A 27 17.36 9.35 4.27
N TYR A 28 17.36 10.57 3.72
CA TYR A 28 17.51 11.78 4.53
C TYR A 28 16.38 11.89 5.59
N LEU A 29 15.13 11.69 5.18
CA LEU A 29 13.99 11.67 6.11
C LEU A 29 14.12 10.57 7.16
N PHE A 30 14.61 9.39 6.78
CA PHE A 30 14.89 8.26 7.65
C PHE A 30 15.90 8.65 8.73
N PHE A 31 17.14 8.99 8.36
CA PHE A 31 18.22 9.29 9.31
C PHE A 31 17.88 10.47 10.21
N LYS A 32 17.23 11.49 9.66
CA LYS A 32 16.82 12.66 10.43
C LYS A 32 15.78 12.33 11.50
N ASN A 33 14.83 11.45 11.19
CA ASN A 33 13.79 11.07 12.14
C ASN A 33 14.18 9.84 12.99
N LEU A 34 15.31 9.17 12.69
CA LEU A 34 15.80 8.01 13.41
C LEU A 34 15.92 8.26 14.91
N LYS A 35 16.49 9.41 15.32
CA LYS A 35 16.56 9.78 16.74
C LYS A 35 15.17 9.87 17.40
N LYS A 36 14.16 10.37 16.70
CA LYS A 36 12.78 10.44 17.23
C LYS A 36 12.14 9.06 17.33
N VAL A 37 12.40 8.21 16.33
CA VAL A 37 11.96 6.81 16.32
C VAL A 37 12.53 6.08 17.54
N LEU A 38 13.83 6.20 17.77
CA LEU A 38 14.51 5.57 18.90
C LEU A 38 14.08 6.13 20.26
N LEU A 39 13.89 7.45 20.39
CA LEU A 39 13.70 8.08 21.70
C LEU A 39 12.26 8.23 22.17
N LYS A 40 11.27 8.39 21.27
CA LYS A 40 10.02 9.05 21.68
C LYS A 40 8.77 8.17 21.70
N LYS A 41 8.69 7.06 20.96
CA LYS A 41 7.38 6.39 20.77
C LYS A 41 7.35 4.88 20.58
N VAL A 42 8.46 4.21 20.31
CA VAL A 42 8.43 2.74 20.20
C VAL A 42 8.12 2.09 21.56
N SER A 43 8.42 2.77 22.66
CA SER A 43 8.11 2.29 24.02
C SER A 43 6.61 2.29 24.36
N GLU A 44 5.79 3.14 23.72
CA GLU A 44 4.36 3.27 24.06
C GLU A 44 3.47 2.30 23.27
N ASP A 45 3.92 1.87 22.09
CA ASP A 45 3.19 0.98 21.20
C ASP A 45 3.90 -0.36 21.07
N ALA A 46 3.46 -1.34 21.88
CA ALA A 46 4.09 -2.67 21.97
C ALA A 46 4.33 -3.37 20.62
N TYR A 47 3.52 -3.08 19.59
CA TYR A 47 3.70 -3.66 18.27
C TYR A 47 4.92 -3.10 17.51
N PHE A 48 5.32 -1.84 17.72
CA PHE A 48 6.58 -1.33 17.14
C PHE A 48 7.80 -1.91 17.84
N LEU A 49 7.71 -2.23 19.13
CA LEU A 49 8.76 -2.94 19.83
C LEU A 49 8.97 -4.33 19.23
N VAL A 50 7.88 -5.07 18.94
CA VAL A 50 7.94 -6.35 18.22
C VAL A 50 8.63 -6.18 16.87
N LEU A 51 8.32 -5.13 16.11
CA LEU A 51 8.94 -4.87 14.81
C LEU A 51 10.44 -4.54 14.94
N ILE A 52 10.86 -3.81 15.98
CA ILE A 52 12.28 -3.55 16.25
C ILE A 52 13.02 -4.83 16.64
N ILE A 53 12.45 -5.63 17.54
CA ILE A 53 13.04 -6.92 17.94
C ILE A 53 13.18 -7.84 16.73
N PHE A 54 12.12 -7.93 15.91
CA PHE A 54 12.17 -8.64 14.64
C PHE A 54 13.31 -8.15 13.76
N PHE A 55 13.55 -6.85 13.72
CA PHE A 55 14.60 -6.25 12.92
C PHE A 55 16.01 -6.68 13.35
N PHE A 56 16.27 -6.65 14.66
CA PHE A 56 17.53 -7.16 15.21
C PHE A 56 17.68 -8.66 14.93
N PHE A 57 16.59 -9.42 15.08
CA PHE A 57 16.59 -10.85 14.77
C PHE A 57 16.91 -11.12 13.30
N GLN A 58 16.29 -10.38 12.38
CA GLN A 58 16.54 -10.50 10.95
C GLN A 58 17.99 -10.15 10.62
N LEU A 59 18.53 -9.04 11.16
CA LEU A 59 19.93 -8.67 10.95
C LEU A 59 20.89 -9.77 11.41
N LEU A 60 20.65 -10.39 12.57
CA LEU A 60 21.44 -11.51 13.06
C LEU A 60 21.34 -12.74 12.13
N SER A 61 20.14 -13.07 11.66
CA SER A 61 19.92 -14.18 10.71
C SER A 61 20.65 -13.93 9.37
N SER A 62 20.57 -12.70 8.85
CA SER A 62 21.27 -12.25 7.64
C SER A 62 22.80 -12.32 7.81
N LEU A 63 23.34 -11.87 8.94
CA LEU A 63 24.77 -11.90 9.23
C LEU A 63 25.29 -13.33 9.37
N PHE A 64 24.58 -14.18 10.11
CA PHE A 64 24.93 -15.61 10.26
C PHE A 64 25.01 -16.33 8.91
N SER A 65 24.03 -16.05 8.06
CA SER A 65 23.94 -16.63 6.71
C SER A 65 25.06 -16.13 5.78
N THR A 66 25.52 -14.89 5.99
CA THR A 66 26.64 -14.31 5.22
C THR A 66 27.98 -14.88 5.66
N ILE A 67 28.21 -15.01 6.97
CA ILE A 67 29.46 -15.56 7.52
C ILE A 67 29.67 -17.02 7.11
N SER A 68 28.57 -17.76 6.91
CA SER A 68 28.61 -19.16 6.49
C SER A 68 28.91 -19.35 4.99
N ASP A 69 29.48 -18.35 4.32
CA ASP A 69 29.92 -18.31 2.90
C ASP A 69 28.86 -18.65 1.85
N TYR A 70 27.57 -18.62 2.19
CA TYR A 70 26.52 -18.99 1.24
C TYR A 70 26.31 -17.96 0.12
N TYR A 71 26.77 -16.69 0.25
CA TYR A 71 26.24 -15.60 -0.59
C TYR A 71 27.21 -14.46 -0.95
N SER A 72 26.96 -13.85 -2.11
CA SER A 72 27.72 -12.68 -2.59
C SER A 72 27.37 -11.38 -1.87
N LEU A 73 28.32 -10.44 -1.80
CA LEU A 73 28.16 -9.12 -1.18
C LEU A 73 26.94 -8.34 -1.71
N ASN A 74 26.66 -8.42 -3.01
CA ASN A 74 25.51 -7.76 -3.62
C ASN A 74 24.18 -8.22 -2.99
N ARG A 75 24.11 -9.49 -2.59
CA ARG A 75 22.92 -10.06 -1.95
C ARG A 75 22.75 -9.56 -0.53
N LEU A 76 23.84 -9.43 0.22
CA LEU A 76 23.83 -8.80 1.55
C LEU A 76 23.30 -7.36 1.46
N ILE A 77 23.80 -6.57 0.51
CA ILE A 77 23.34 -5.18 0.32
C ILE A 77 21.83 -5.14 0.02
N ALA A 78 21.33 -6.03 -0.85
CA ALA A 78 19.89 -6.11 -1.15
C ALA A 78 19.05 -6.51 0.07
N ILE A 79 19.57 -7.37 0.95
CA ILE A 79 18.90 -7.74 2.20
C ILE A 79 18.83 -6.56 3.15
N LEU A 80 19.95 -5.89 3.40
CA LEU A 80 20.02 -4.70 4.26
C LEU A 80 19.11 -3.59 3.73
N HIS A 81 19.00 -3.46 2.41
CA HIS A 81 18.06 -2.53 1.78
C HIS A 81 16.60 -2.90 2.09
N ASN A 82 16.21 -4.16 1.87
CA ASN A 82 14.85 -4.65 2.18
C ASN A 82 14.52 -4.50 3.67
N GLU A 83 15.51 -4.70 4.54
CA GLU A 83 15.39 -4.40 5.96
C GLU A 83 15.04 -2.92 6.12
N VAL A 84 15.88 -2.00 5.66
CA VAL A 84 15.67 -0.55 5.82
C VAL A 84 14.28 -0.10 5.35
N VAL A 85 13.74 -0.71 4.28
CA VAL A 85 12.37 -0.49 3.81
C VAL A 85 11.33 -0.69 4.92
N PHE A 86 11.45 -1.73 5.74
CA PHE A 86 10.51 -1.98 6.83
C PHE A 86 10.59 -0.92 7.94
N LEU A 87 11.76 -0.33 8.17
CA LEU A 87 11.86 0.79 9.11
C LEU A 87 11.14 2.04 8.59
N PHE A 88 10.94 2.18 7.27
CA PHE A 88 10.12 3.26 6.74
C PHE A 88 8.67 3.21 7.24
N ILE A 89 8.15 2.05 7.65
CA ILE A 89 6.84 1.95 8.31
C ILE A 89 6.87 2.71 9.64
N ILE A 90 7.90 2.48 10.46
CA ILE A 90 8.07 3.15 11.76
C ILE A 90 8.33 4.64 11.57
N VAL A 91 9.21 4.99 10.63
CA VAL A 91 9.51 6.38 10.28
C VAL A 91 8.27 7.11 9.81
N GLY A 92 7.50 6.50 8.91
CA GLY A 92 6.24 7.02 8.41
C GLY A 92 5.27 7.31 9.54
N TYR A 93 5.05 6.32 10.41
CA TYR A 93 4.20 6.47 11.59
C TYR A 93 4.61 7.67 12.46
N VAL A 94 5.89 7.75 12.85
CA VAL A 94 6.41 8.83 13.71
C VAL A 94 6.30 10.20 13.03
N ILE A 95 6.56 10.27 11.72
CA ILE A 95 6.45 11.50 10.94
C ILE A 95 4.99 11.99 10.90
N TYR A 96 4.04 11.09 10.70
CA TYR A 96 2.62 11.40 10.53
C TYR A 96 1.91 11.78 11.83
N GLU A 97 2.40 11.33 12.98
CA GLU A 97 1.84 11.74 14.28
C GLU A 97 2.18 13.19 14.66
N ASP A 98 3.24 13.77 14.09
CA ASP A 98 3.49 15.19 14.25
C ASP A 98 2.39 16.00 13.53
N LYS A 99 1.60 16.74 14.32
CA LYS A 99 0.44 17.53 13.83
C LYS A 99 0.77 18.41 12.63
N LYS A 100 1.94 19.06 12.61
CA LYS A 100 2.35 19.94 11.51
C LYS A 100 2.69 19.13 10.25
N THR A 101 3.41 18.02 10.36
CA THR A 101 3.61 17.15 9.17
C THR A 101 2.30 16.58 8.69
N LYS A 102 1.45 16.09 9.60
CA LYS A 102 0.17 15.47 9.27
C LYS A 102 -0.65 16.37 8.37
N GLN A 103 -0.76 17.65 8.72
CA GLN A 103 -1.47 18.64 7.92
C GLN A 103 -0.86 18.82 6.53
N ILE A 104 0.48 18.91 6.45
CA ILE A 104 1.19 19.02 5.16
C ILE A 104 0.93 17.77 4.31
N ILE A 105 1.10 16.57 4.87
CA ILE A 105 0.87 15.31 4.16
C ILE A 105 -0.58 15.26 3.65
N LYS A 106 -1.57 15.43 4.54
CA LYS A 106 -3.00 15.43 4.15
C LYS A 106 -3.32 16.41 3.03
N SER A 107 -2.82 17.64 3.12
CA SER A 107 -3.05 18.67 2.09
C SER A 107 -2.49 18.31 0.70
N ASN A 108 -1.48 17.45 0.63
CA ASN A 108 -0.84 17.03 -0.62
C ASN A 108 -1.25 15.62 -1.07
N THR A 109 -1.81 14.77 -0.20
CA THR A 109 -2.17 13.38 -0.55
C THR A 109 -3.25 13.33 -1.63
N LEU A 110 -4.31 14.14 -1.55
CA LEU A 110 -5.38 14.09 -2.54
C LEU A 110 -4.93 14.56 -3.94
N PRO A 111 -4.22 15.71 -4.10
CA PRO A 111 -3.60 16.07 -5.37
C PRO A 111 -2.65 14.99 -5.89
N LEU A 112 -1.83 14.40 -5.01
CA LEU A 112 -0.92 13.33 -5.40
C LEU A 112 -1.66 12.09 -5.89
N LEU A 113 -2.69 11.66 -5.18
CA LEU A 113 -3.54 10.54 -5.56
C LEU A 113 -4.16 10.76 -6.95
N PHE A 114 -4.72 11.95 -7.19
CA PHE A 114 -5.28 12.30 -8.50
C PHE A 114 -4.21 12.24 -9.60
N TRP A 115 -3.03 12.80 -9.35
CA TRP A 115 -1.95 12.81 -10.33
C TRP A 115 -1.43 11.39 -10.62
N VAL A 116 -1.10 10.61 -9.59
CA VAL A 116 -0.63 9.22 -9.71
C VAL A 116 -1.67 8.37 -10.44
N SER A 117 -2.93 8.40 -9.99
CA SER A 117 -3.99 7.61 -10.63
C SER A 117 -4.23 8.00 -12.08
N THR A 118 -4.14 9.30 -12.41
CA THR A 118 -4.21 9.77 -13.81
C THR A 118 -3.05 9.23 -14.64
N VAL A 119 -1.81 9.31 -14.15
CA VAL A 119 -0.64 8.80 -14.88
C VAL A 119 -0.75 7.30 -15.09
N VAL A 120 -1.09 6.51 -14.06
CA VAL A 120 -1.27 5.05 -14.20
C VAL A 120 -2.41 4.72 -15.17
N ALA A 121 -3.55 5.40 -15.06
CA ALA A 121 -4.69 5.17 -15.93
C ALA A 121 -4.39 5.53 -17.40
N VAL A 122 -3.81 6.71 -17.66
CA VAL A 122 -3.49 7.18 -19.01
C VAL A 122 -2.41 6.32 -19.66
N THR A 123 -1.33 6.01 -18.94
CA THR A 123 -0.28 5.12 -19.46
C THR A 123 -0.81 3.71 -19.69
N GLY A 124 -1.71 3.21 -18.83
CA GLY A 124 -2.36 1.92 -19.02
C GLY A 124 -3.34 1.89 -20.21
N LEU A 125 -4.12 2.96 -20.43
CA LEU A 125 -5.00 3.08 -21.60
C LEU A 125 -4.19 3.22 -22.89
N ALA A 126 -3.22 4.13 -22.93
CA ALA A 126 -2.34 4.31 -24.07
C ALA A 126 -1.63 2.99 -24.40
N SER A 127 -1.18 2.28 -23.37
CA SER A 127 -0.61 0.94 -23.48
C SER A 127 -1.51 -0.07 -24.14
N TYR A 128 -2.73 -0.17 -23.61
CA TYR A 128 -3.75 -1.07 -24.12
C TYR A 128 -4.09 -0.79 -25.59
N PHE A 129 -4.36 0.48 -25.92
CA PHE A 129 -4.78 0.86 -27.28
C PHE A 129 -3.65 0.83 -28.31
N LEU A 130 -2.43 1.21 -27.93
CA LEU A 130 -1.27 1.20 -28.84
C LEU A 130 -0.67 -0.20 -29.00
N ASN A 131 -0.98 -1.13 -28.08
CA ASN A 131 -0.43 -2.47 -28.07
C ASN A 131 1.12 -2.49 -28.07
N LYS A 132 1.73 -1.49 -27.42
CA LYS A 132 3.17 -1.18 -27.49
C LYS A 132 3.70 -0.60 -26.22
N ASP A 133 4.81 -1.15 -25.75
CA ASP A 133 5.53 -0.77 -24.55
C ASP A 133 5.82 0.74 -24.47
N LEU A 134 5.46 1.38 -23.35
CA LEU A 134 5.72 2.80 -23.05
C LEU A 134 6.80 2.87 -22.00
N TYR A 135 8.00 3.21 -22.46
CA TYR A 135 9.13 3.47 -21.60
C TYR A 135 9.21 4.97 -21.31
N PHE A 136 9.42 5.31 -20.04
CA PHE A 136 9.79 6.67 -19.65
C PHE A 136 11.28 6.68 -19.34
N ASP A 137 12.07 7.31 -20.21
CA ASP A 137 13.46 7.63 -19.92
C ASP A 137 13.49 8.80 -18.94
N ASN A 138 13.48 8.49 -17.63
CA ASN A 138 13.69 9.52 -16.62
C ASN A 138 15.19 9.89 -16.55
N PHE A 139 15.49 11.07 -16.02
CA PHE A 139 16.87 11.58 -15.94
C PHE A 139 17.82 10.62 -15.22
N ILE A 140 17.31 9.84 -14.26
CA ILE A 140 18.09 8.89 -13.44
C ILE A 140 18.27 7.51 -14.07
N SER A 141 17.38 7.04 -14.96
CA SER A 141 17.56 5.76 -15.67
C SER A 141 18.83 5.74 -16.52
N LYS A 142 19.35 6.93 -16.85
CA LYS A 142 20.64 7.12 -17.53
C LYS A 142 21.86 6.97 -16.61
N PHE A 143 21.71 7.11 -15.29
CA PHE A 143 22.81 7.08 -14.31
C PHE A 143 22.79 5.87 -13.39
N VAL A 144 21.60 5.31 -13.11
CA VAL A 144 21.42 4.08 -12.35
C VAL A 144 20.76 3.10 -13.31
N SER A 145 21.49 2.07 -13.73
CA SER A 145 20.97 1.01 -14.60
C SER A 145 19.60 0.55 -14.11
N SER A 146 18.58 0.84 -14.92
CA SER A 146 17.23 0.25 -14.87
C SER A 146 16.44 0.49 -13.58
N TYR A 147 15.89 1.70 -13.40
CA TYR A 147 14.61 1.86 -12.71
C TYR A 147 13.50 1.88 -13.77
N PRO A 148 12.91 0.73 -14.14
CA PRO A 148 11.82 0.75 -15.11
C PRO A 148 10.60 1.42 -14.50
N GLN A 149 10.28 2.63 -14.97
CA GLN A 149 9.06 3.31 -14.54
C GLN A 149 7.82 2.69 -15.18
N THR A 150 7.86 2.09 -16.36
CA THR A 150 6.74 1.25 -16.85
C THR A 150 7.33 0.20 -17.76
N VAL A 151 7.35 -1.07 -17.34
CA VAL A 151 7.56 -2.15 -18.30
C VAL A 151 6.17 -2.65 -18.66
N PHE A 152 5.84 -2.59 -19.93
CA PHE A 152 4.85 -3.53 -20.42
C PHE A 152 5.51 -4.89 -20.38
N THR A 153 5.03 -5.74 -19.50
CA THR A 153 5.40 -7.12 -19.63
C THR A 153 4.66 -7.64 -20.86
N LYS A 154 5.39 -7.85 -21.95
CA LYS A 154 5.05 -8.93 -22.86
C LYS A 154 4.79 -10.17 -22.01
N THR A 155 3.61 -10.75 -22.25
CA THR A 155 3.20 -12.11 -21.89
C THR A 155 3.05 -12.37 -20.40
N GLY A 156 1.86 -12.82 -19.99
CA GLY A 156 1.80 -13.75 -18.88
C GLY A 156 2.84 -14.85 -19.14
N TRP A 157 3.61 -15.19 -18.11
CA TRP A 157 4.86 -15.97 -18.16
C TRP A 157 4.83 -17.26 -19.00
N TYR A 158 3.67 -17.72 -19.46
CA TYR A 158 3.50 -19.02 -20.09
C TYR A 158 2.64 -19.06 -21.38
N GLU A 159 1.94 -17.99 -21.83
CA GLU A 159 0.90 -18.20 -22.88
C GLU A 159 0.75 -17.13 -23.98
N GLY A 160 1.71 -16.22 -24.18
CA GLY A 160 1.67 -15.34 -25.36
C GLY A 160 0.57 -14.25 -25.33
N GLU A 161 -0.38 -14.31 -24.41
CA GLU A 161 -1.43 -13.31 -24.24
C GLU A 161 -0.87 -11.98 -23.72
N LYS A 162 -1.25 -10.90 -24.41
CA LYS A 162 -0.82 -9.55 -24.07
C LYS A 162 -1.69 -8.99 -22.96
N GLN A 163 -1.14 -8.86 -21.75
CA GLN A 163 -1.78 -8.16 -20.65
C GLN A 163 -0.99 -6.90 -20.29
N VAL A 164 -1.70 -5.78 -20.10
CA VAL A 164 -1.10 -4.55 -19.56
C VAL A 164 -0.71 -4.78 -18.09
N ARG A 165 0.55 -4.49 -17.75
CA ARG A 165 1.08 -4.51 -16.38
C ARG A 165 1.75 -3.18 -16.07
N ASN A 166 1.01 -2.29 -15.44
CA ASN A 166 1.49 -0.95 -15.17
C ASN A 166 2.39 -0.91 -13.93
N MET A 167 3.61 -0.41 -14.10
CA MET A 167 4.61 -0.23 -13.05
C MET A 167 5.02 1.23 -12.83
N ALA A 168 4.23 2.22 -13.29
CA ALA A 168 4.55 3.68 -13.47
C ALA A 168 5.50 4.31 -12.42
N PHE A 169 5.47 3.77 -11.22
CA PHE A 169 5.85 4.38 -9.97
C PHE A 169 6.60 3.45 -9.04
N THR A 170 6.62 2.16 -9.30
CA THR A 170 7.24 1.17 -8.42
C THR A 170 7.90 0.08 -9.26
N ILE A 171 8.72 -0.76 -8.64
CA ILE A 171 9.46 -1.80 -9.36
C ILE A 171 8.58 -2.99 -9.79
N TYR A 172 7.34 -3.09 -9.31
CA TYR A 172 6.41 -4.18 -9.62
C TYR A 172 4.96 -3.69 -9.76
N PRO A 173 4.11 -4.34 -10.58
CA PRO A 173 2.75 -3.84 -10.79
C PRO A 173 1.90 -3.85 -9.51
N ASN A 174 2.06 -4.90 -8.70
CA ASN A 174 1.33 -5.05 -7.44
C ASN A 174 1.72 -3.98 -6.43
N SER A 175 3.00 -3.60 -6.38
CA SER A 175 3.50 -2.49 -5.56
C SER A 175 2.85 -1.15 -5.96
N THR A 176 2.62 -0.89 -7.25
CA THR A 176 1.87 0.27 -7.74
C THR A 176 0.40 0.24 -7.29
N ALA A 177 -0.22 -0.95 -7.33
CA ALA A 177 -1.61 -1.13 -6.89
C ALA A 177 -1.77 -0.85 -5.38
N ILE A 178 -0.86 -1.40 -4.56
CA ILE A 178 -0.80 -1.17 -3.12
C ILE A 178 -0.61 0.33 -2.82
N MET A 179 0.30 0.99 -3.54
CA MET A 179 0.56 2.42 -3.39
C MET A 179 -0.71 3.26 -3.67
N LEU A 180 -1.45 2.95 -4.75
CA LEU A 180 -2.72 3.61 -5.06
C LEU A 180 -3.75 3.45 -3.93
N MET A 181 -3.86 2.24 -3.36
CA MET A 181 -4.77 1.97 -2.24
C MET A 181 -4.36 2.68 -0.96
N LEU A 182 -3.06 2.76 -0.66
CA LEU A 182 -2.54 3.49 0.49
C LEU A 182 -2.80 4.99 0.35
N LEU A 183 -2.54 5.57 -0.83
CA LEU A 183 -2.85 6.97 -1.12
C LEU A 183 -4.35 7.25 -1.03
N TYR A 184 -5.18 6.35 -1.56
CA TYR A 184 -6.64 6.43 -1.45
C TYR A 184 -7.09 6.45 0.01
N ALA A 185 -6.58 5.53 0.83
CA ALA A 185 -6.96 5.43 2.23
C ALA A 185 -6.51 6.64 3.06
N ILE A 186 -5.32 7.19 2.78
CA ILE A 186 -4.85 8.42 3.44
C ILE A 186 -5.68 9.64 3.00
N ALA A 187 -6.04 9.72 1.71
CA ALA A 187 -6.81 10.83 1.15
C ALA A 187 -8.32 10.74 1.42
N TYR A 188 -8.82 9.59 1.91
CA TYR A 188 -10.25 9.29 2.00
C TYR A 188 -11.05 10.38 2.73
N GLU A 189 -10.55 10.86 3.88
CA GLU A 189 -11.22 11.91 4.66
C GLU A 189 -11.40 13.21 3.86
N ASP A 190 -10.43 13.58 3.04
CA ASP A 190 -10.50 14.79 2.22
C ASP A 190 -11.29 14.54 0.94
N LEU A 191 -11.29 13.31 0.43
CA LEU A 191 -12.07 12.88 -0.72
C LEU A 191 -13.57 12.95 -0.41
N VAL A 192 -14.03 12.44 0.75
CA VAL A 192 -15.47 12.44 1.11
C VAL A 192 -16.06 13.85 1.29
N LYS A 193 -15.21 14.86 1.53
CA LYS A 193 -15.59 16.27 1.61
C LYS A 193 -15.78 16.92 0.23
N ARG A 194 -15.34 16.27 -0.85
CA ARG A 194 -15.49 16.79 -2.22
C ARG A 194 -16.89 16.50 -2.78
N ASN A 195 -17.25 17.25 -3.82
CA ASN A 195 -18.48 16.99 -4.56
C ASN A 195 -18.46 15.59 -5.19
N PHE A 196 -19.64 15.09 -5.54
CA PHE A 196 -19.80 13.75 -6.08
C PHE A 196 -18.97 13.47 -7.34
N ILE A 197 -18.89 14.45 -8.26
CA ILE A 197 -18.17 14.31 -9.54
C ILE A 197 -16.68 14.07 -9.29
N VAL A 198 -16.05 14.88 -8.43
CA VAL A 198 -14.62 14.72 -8.09
C VAL A 198 -14.37 13.36 -7.44
N ARG A 199 -15.26 12.92 -6.54
CA ARG A 199 -15.17 11.60 -5.91
C ARG A 199 -15.25 10.48 -6.94
N PHE A 200 -16.22 10.56 -7.85
CA PHE A 200 -16.41 9.58 -8.91
C PHE A 200 -15.20 9.49 -9.84
N ILE A 201 -14.69 10.62 -10.33
CA ILE A 201 -13.54 10.66 -11.25
C ILE A 201 -12.30 10.06 -10.59
N ILE A 202 -11.95 10.49 -9.37
CA ILE A 202 -10.75 9.97 -8.68
C ILE A 202 -10.86 8.46 -8.47
N THR A 203 -12.03 7.97 -8.07
CA THR A 203 -12.22 6.54 -7.84
C THR A 203 -12.21 5.73 -9.13
N ALA A 204 -12.80 6.26 -10.22
CA ALA A 204 -12.71 5.64 -11.53
C ALA A 204 -11.26 5.54 -12.01
N LEU A 205 -10.45 6.58 -11.80
CA LEU A 205 -9.02 6.58 -12.11
C LEU A 205 -8.25 5.57 -11.27
N ILE A 206 -8.56 5.43 -9.98
CA ILE A 206 -7.94 4.43 -9.11
C ILE A 206 -8.31 3.02 -9.57
N LEU A 207 -9.60 2.74 -9.81
CA LEU A 207 -10.05 1.44 -10.28
C LEU A 207 -9.34 1.08 -11.60
N LEU A 208 -9.35 2.01 -12.55
CA LEU A 208 -8.70 1.80 -13.85
C LEU A 208 -7.20 1.57 -13.69
N GLY A 209 -6.53 2.37 -12.86
CA GLY A 209 -5.11 2.21 -12.57
C GLY A 209 -4.79 0.85 -11.95
N VAL A 210 -5.57 0.42 -10.96
CA VAL A 210 -5.43 -0.90 -10.31
C VAL A 210 -5.70 -2.03 -11.29
N VAL A 211 -6.72 -1.94 -12.15
CA VAL A 211 -6.98 -2.94 -13.21
C VAL A 211 -5.77 -3.10 -14.12
N PHE A 212 -5.12 -2.00 -14.52
CA PHE A 212 -3.92 -2.06 -15.36
C PHE A 212 -2.67 -2.59 -14.66
N THR A 213 -2.65 -2.72 -13.33
CA THR A 213 -1.58 -3.47 -12.65
C THR A 213 -1.75 -4.99 -12.81
N GLY A 214 -2.97 -5.44 -13.13
CA GLY A 214 -3.33 -6.86 -13.17
C GLY A 214 -3.38 -7.53 -11.79
N SER A 215 -3.38 -6.76 -10.70
CA SER A 215 -3.53 -7.29 -9.33
C SER A 215 -5.01 -7.51 -8.99
N ARG A 216 -5.48 -8.75 -9.13
CA ARG A 216 -6.89 -9.11 -8.95
C ARG A 216 -7.42 -8.84 -7.54
N ILE A 217 -6.63 -9.16 -6.52
CA ILE A 217 -7.04 -8.95 -5.13
C ILE A 217 -7.20 -7.47 -4.83
N VAL A 218 -6.30 -6.63 -5.36
CA VAL A 218 -6.39 -5.18 -5.19
C VAL A 218 -7.55 -4.61 -6.00
N THR A 219 -7.82 -5.13 -7.21
CA THR A 219 -9.01 -4.76 -8.00
C THR A 219 -10.30 -5.07 -7.25
N LEU A 220 -10.41 -6.26 -6.64
CA LEU A 220 -11.58 -6.65 -5.86
C LEU A 220 -11.83 -5.67 -4.71
N PHE A 221 -10.80 -5.33 -3.93
CA PHE A 221 -10.94 -4.36 -2.85
C PHE A 221 -11.21 -2.93 -3.37
N ALA A 222 -10.63 -2.53 -4.50
CA ALA A 222 -10.97 -1.24 -5.13
C ALA A 222 -12.47 -1.17 -5.51
N LEU A 223 -13.06 -2.27 -6.00
CA LEU A 223 -14.49 -2.38 -6.29
C LEU A 223 -15.35 -2.30 -5.02
N VAL A 224 -14.95 -2.98 -3.94
CA VAL A 224 -15.64 -2.87 -2.63
C VAL A 224 -15.63 -1.41 -2.15
N ASN A 225 -14.51 -0.70 -2.36
CA ASN A 225 -14.35 0.69 -1.93
C ASN A 225 -15.16 1.71 -2.73
N ILE A 226 -15.50 1.41 -3.99
CA ILE A 226 -16.46 2.19 -4.76
C ILE A 226 -17.75 2.29 -3.96
N VAL A 227 -18.23 1.19 -3.40
CA VAL A 227 -19.51 1.15 -2.68
C VAL A 227 -19.50 2.12 -1.48
N PHE A 228 -18.42 2.19 -0.71
CA PHE A 228 -18.31 3.13 0.42
C PHE A 228 -18.38 4.62 0.03
N LEU A 229 -18.19 4.98 -1.24
CA LEU A 229 -18.29 6.38 -1.67
C LEU A 229 -19.72 6.84 -1.94
N PHE A 230 -20.61 5.91 -2.32
CA PHE A 230 -21.99 6.21 -2.69
C PHE A 230 -22.94 6.17 -1.48
N PHE A 231 -22.62 5.41 -0.44
CA PHE A 231 -23.53 5.19 0.69
C PHE A 231 -23.04 5.87 1.97
N LYS A 232 -23.63 7.02 2.32
CA LYS A 232 -23.24 7.81 3.51
C LYS A 232 -23.84 7.31 4.83
N LYS A 233 -24.84 6.42 4.82
CA LYS A 233 -25.59 6.02 6.02
C LYS A 233 -25.27 4.58 6.49
N PRO A 234 -25.21 4.33 7.81
CA PRO A 234 -24.88 3.01 8.37
C PRO A 234 -25.98 1.96 8.15
N LEU A 235 -27.25 2.36 8.03
CA LEU A 235 -28.34 1.41 7.72
C LEU A 235 -28.23 0.87 6.27
N SER A 236 -27.82 1.73 5.33
CA SER A 236 -27.45 1.31 3.98
C SER A 236 -26.13 0.54 3.94
N PHE A 237 -25.26 0.64 4.96
CA PHE A 237 -23.99 -0.09 5.00
C PHE A 237 -24.19 -1.59 5.24
N LYS A 238 -25.09 -2.01 6.14
CA LYS A 238 -25.42 -3.44 6.32
C LYS A 238 -26.07 -4.00 5.04
N ALA A 239 -27.00 -3.26 4.45
CA ALA A 239 -27.61 -3.61 3.17
C ALA A 239 -26.59 -3.64 2.03
N VAL A 240 -25.55 -2.80 2.07
CA VAL A 240 -24.44 -2.78 1.14
C VAL A 240 -23.49 -3.95 1.35
N VAL A 241 -23.12 -4.32 2.57
CA VAL A 241 -22.28 -5.52 2.79
C VAL A 241 -23.01 -6.74 2.25
N VAL A 242 -24.33 -6.82 2.51
CA VAL A 242 -25.20 -7.87 1.95
C VAL A 242 -25.30 -7.75 0.43
N ALA A 243 -25.50 -6.56 -0.14
CA ALA A 243 -25.58 -6.34 -1.58
C ALA A 243 -24.24 -6.58 -2.29
N SER A 244 -23.11 -6.24 -1.68
CA SER A 244 -21.76 -6.52 -2.15
C SER A 244 -21.53 -8.02 -2.18
N VAL A 245 -21.91 -8.75 -1.12
CA VAL A 245 -21.86 -10.22 -1.14
C VAL A 245 -22.77 -10.78 -2.23
N ILE A 246 -24.00 -10.26 -2.36
CA ILE A 246 -24.99 -10.66 -3.38
C ILE A 246 -24.59 -10.26 -4.81
N ILE A 247 -23.78 -9.23 -5.01
CA ILE A 247 -23.26 -8.79 -6.32
C ILE A 247 -21.97 -9.54 -6.64
N ILE A 248 -21.11 -9.76 -5.64
CA ILE A 248 -19.88 -10.53 -5.75
C ILE A 248 -20.19 -12.00 -6.06
N ILE A 249 -21.30 -12.59 -5.59
CA ILE A 249 -21.63 -13.99 -5.87
C ILE A 249 -21.96 -14.24 -7.37
N PRO A 250 -22.85 -13.48 -8.04
CA PRO A 250 -23.11 -13.60 -9.48
C PRO A 250 -21.97 -13.08 -10.35
N LEU A 251 -21.26 -12.02 -9.94
CA LEU A 251 -20.00 -11.63 -10.61
C LEU A 251 -18.96 -12.73 -10.46
N ALA A 252 -18.86 -13.38 -9.30
CA ALA A 252 -18.02 -14.55 -9.11
C ALA A 252 -18.49 -15.70 -9.99
N GLN A 253 -19.78 -15.88 -10.26
CA GLN A 253 -20.30 -16.91 -11.18
C GLN A 253 -19.96 -16.60 -12.65
N TYR A 254 -20.15 -15.36 -13.11
CA TYR A 254 -19.69 -14.90 -14.43
C TYR A 254 -18.16 -14.97 -14.56
N PHE A 255 -17.45 -14.65 -13.48
CA PHE A 255 -16.02 -14.88 -13.37
C PHE A 255 -15.68 -16.37 -13.27
N ILE A 256 -16.54 -17.26 -12.78
CA ILE A 256 -16.30 -18.72 -12.69
C ILE A 256 -16.31 -19.33 -14.09
N ASP A 257 -17.19 -18.87 -14.98
CA ASP A 257 -17.24 -19.33 -16.36
C ASP A 257 -16.04 -18.83 -17.18
N GLN A 258 -15.63 -17.57 -16.96
CA GLN A 258 -14.34 -17.04 -17.45
C GLN A 258 -13.15 -17.68 -16.73
N LEU A 259 -13.33 -18.09 -15.47
CA LEU A 259 -12.32 -18.79 -14.68
C LEU A 259 -12.09 -20.16 -15.25
N ASN A 260 -13.03 -20.86 -15.88
CA ASN A 260 -12.71 -22.17 -16.46
C ASN A 260 -11.68 -22.06 -17.60
N GLU A 261 -11.82 -21.10 -18.52
CA GLU A 261 -10.78 -20.79 -19.53
C GLU A 261 -9.49 -20.27 -18.88
N ILE A 262 -9.61 -19.35 -17.91
CA ILE A 262 -8.47 -18.81 -17.14
C ILE A 262 -7.83 -19.88 -16.22
N TYR A 263 -8.53 -20.92 -15.80
CA TYR A 263 -8.11 -21.98 -14.88
C TYR A 263 -7.34 -23.03 -15.66
N SER A 264 -7.78 -23.35 -16.89
CA SER A 264 -6.95 -24.08 -17.85
C SER A 264 -5.67 -23.31 -18.20
N ALA A 265 -5.77 -22.01 -18.52
CA ALA A 265 -4.64 -21.12 -18.88
C ALA A 265 -3.72 -20.73 -17.69
N ARG A 266 -4.18 -20.88 -16.44
CA ARG A 266 -3.44 -20.46 -15.23
C ARG A 266 -3.19 -21.55 -14.21
N SER A 267 -3.58 -22.80 -14.50
CA SER A 267 -3.08 -23.97 -13.77
C SER A 267 -1.58 -23.80 -13.52
N SER A 268 -0.81 -23.57 -14.59
CA SER A 268 0.63 -23.36 -14.53
C SER A 268 1.09 -22.22 -13.60
N SER A 269 0.47 -21.02 -13.61
CA SER A 269 0.91 -19.91 -12.73
C SER A 269 0.55 -20.13 -11.26
N ASN A 270 -0.61 -20.72 -10.98
CA ASN A 270 -1.01 -21.03 -9.61
C ASN A 270 -0.23 -22.22 -9.08
N ASP A 271 0.00 -23.24 -9.91
CA ASP A 271 0.81 -24.42 -9.60
C ASP A 271 2.27 -24.02 -9.35
N THR A 272 2.82 -23.09 -10.14
CA THR A 272 4.16 -22.53 -9.90
C THR A 272 4.23 -21.80 -8.57
N ARG A 273 3.23 -20.97 -8.24
CA ARG A 273 3.18 -20.28 -6.94
C ARG A 273 3.05 -21.27 -5.79
N TYR A 274 2.15 -22.25 -5.91
CA TYR A 274 1.95 -23.29 -4.92
C TYR A 274 3.21 -24.15 -4.73
N TYR A 275 3.86 -24.52 -5.83
CA TYR A 275 5.12 -25.25 -5.82
C TYR A 275 6.22 -24.44 -5.11
N ILE A 276 6.41 -23.17 -5.52
CA ILE A 276 7.39 -22.28 -4.88
C ILE A 276 7.10 -22.18 -3.39
N GLN A 277 5.85 -21.95 -2.99
CA GLN A 277 5.44 -21.84 -1.59
C GLN A 277 5.67 -23.13 -0.79
N SER A 278 5.31 -24.29 -1.36
CA SER A 278 5.50 -25.59 -0.72
C SER A 278 6.98 -25.95 -0.58
N PHE A 279 7.76 -25.73 -1.65
CA PHE A 279 9.21 -25.88 -1.64
C PHE A 279 9.86 -24.97 -0.59
N SER A 280 9.41 -23.71 -0.53
CA SER A 280 9.89 -22.72 0.44
C SER A 280 9.70 -23.17 1.88
N TRP A 281 8.52 -23.70 2.18
CA TRP A 281 8.19 -24.19 3.50
C TRP A 281 9.05 -25.41 3.88
N ASN A 282 9.14 -26.38 2.98
CA ASN A 282 9.94 -27.59 3.19
C ASN A 282 11.43 -27.27 3.34
N LEU A 283 11.97 -26.37 2.51
CA LEU A 283 13.35 -25.94 2.61
C LEU A 283 13.65 -25.26 3.95
N MET A 284 12.78 -24.33 4.37
CA MET A 284 12.93 -23.65 5.66
C MET A 284 12.88 -24.64 6.83
N LEU A 285 11.91 -25.55 6.85
CA LEU A 285 11.78 -26.53 7.93
C LEU A 285 12.95 -27.52 8.00
N LYS A 286 13.51 -27.88 6.85
CA LYS A 286 14.62 -28.84 6.76
C LYS A 286 15.97 -28.23 7.11
N GLU A 287 16.28 -27.05 6.56
CA GLU A 287 17.63 -26.48 6.62
C GLU A 287 17.81 -25.51 7.79
N ALA A 288 16.80 -24.69 8.12
CA ALA A 288 16.91 -23.67 9.16
C ALA A 288 15.56 -23.31 9.81
N PRO A 289 14.90 -24.24 10.51
CA PRO A 289 13.54 -24.06 10.99
C PRO A 289 13.40 -22.92 12.01
N ILE A 290 14.42 -22.68 12.83
CA ILE A 290 14.34 -21.73 13.95
C ILE A 290 14.66 -20.30 13.50
N ILE A 291 15.82 -20.12 12.87
CA ILE A 291 16.39 -18.80 12.52
C ILE A 291 16.20 -18.40 11.06
N GLY A 292 15.77 -19.34 10.22
CA GLY A 292 15.64 -19.14 8.78
C GLY A 292 16.97 -19.12 8.05
N LEU A 293 16.88 -18.99 6.74
CA LEU A 293 18.02 -19.01 5.82
C LEU A 293 18.76 -17.65 5.73
N GLY A 294 18.33 -16.65 6.50
CA GLY A 294 18.73 -15.23 6.41
C GLY A 294 18.29 -14.53 5.14
N LEU A 295 18.05 -15.28 4.06
CA LEU A 295 17.63 -14.75 2.78
C LEU A 295 16.77 -15.74 2.00
N LYS A 296 16.12 -15.26 0.94
CA LYS A 296 15.36 -16.10 0.01
C LYS A 296 16.33 -16.68 -1.03
N PRO A 297 16.71 -17.98 -1.01
CA PRO A 297 17.55 -18.56 -2.06
C PRO A 297 16.84 -18.47 -3.42
N ARG A 298 17.59 -18.56 -4.53
CA ARG A 298 17.01 -18.51 -5.89
C ARG A 298 16.96 -19.93 -6.45
N LEU A 299 15.84 -20.29 -7.06
CA LEU A 299 15.64 -21.56 -7.73
C LEU A 299 16.22 -21.49 -9.15
N ASN A 300 17.55 -21.54 -9.28
CA ASN A 300 18.20 -21.44 -10.59
C ASN A 300 17.96 -22.68 -11.46
N GLU A 301 17.64 -23.84 -10.86
CA GLU A 301 17.65 -25.13 -11.56
C GLU A 301 16.27 -25.61 -12.02
N LEU A 302 15.17 -25.12 -11.44
CA LEU A 302 13.85 -25.76 -11.61
C LEU A 302 12.95 -25.15 -12.70
N PHE A 303 13.21 -23.91 -13.16
CA PHE A 303 12.29 -23.23 -14.09
C PHE A 303 12.97 -22.30 -15.12
N GLY A 304 14.28 -22.45 -15.37
CA GLY A 304 14.99 -21.61 -16.34
C GLY A 304 15.01 -20.10 -16.02
N GLY A 305 14.65 -19.72 -14.78
CA GLY A 305 14.57 -18.34 -14.31
C GLY A 305 14.89 -18.23 -12.82
N GLU A 306 15.48 -17.10 -12.41
CA GLU A 306 15.97 -16.85 -11.05
C GLU A 306 14.86 -16.48 -10.05
N TYR A 307 13.91 -17.37 -9.79
CA TYR A 307 12.82 -17.10 -8.84
C TYR A 307 13.30 -17.22 -7.39
N PRO A 308 13.12 -16.17 -6.55
CA PRO A 308 13.40 -16.30 -5.13
C PRO A 308 12.35 -17.20 -4.47
N VAL A 309 12.83 -18.13 -3.65
CA VAL A 309 12.05 -18.97 -2.74
C VAL A 309 11.25 -18.05 -1.81
N GLY A 310 9.96 -18.31 -1.64
CA GLY A 310 9.06 -17.47 -0.86
C GLY A 310 8.70 -16.15 -1.56
N SER A 311 8.84 -16.07 -2.89
CA SER A 311 8.20 -15.01 -3.68
C SER A 311 6.67 -15.15 -3.65
N HIS A 312 5.95 -14.07 -3.99
CA HIS A 312 4.48 -14.05 -4.10
C HIS A 312 3.70 -14.31 -2.80
N SER A 313 4.36 -14.27 -1.64
CA SER A 313 3.72 -14.21 -0.32
C SER A 313 4.67 -13.57 0.67
N THR A 314 4.25 -12.43 1.25
CA THR A 314 5.00 -11.74 2.30
C THR A 314 5.37 -12.71 3.42
N TYR A 315 4.38 -13.44 3.94
CA TYR A 315 4.52 -14.29 5.12
C TYR A 315 5.46 -15.46 4.90
N ILE A 316 5.26 -16.25 3.83
CA ILE A 316 6.14 -17.38 3.51
C ILE A 316 7.55 -16.86 3.29
N GLY A 317 7.69 -15.71 2.60
CA GLY A 317 8.97 -15.04 2.44
C GLY A 317 9.66 -14.69 3.75
N TYR A 318 8.92 -14.24 4.77
CA TYR A 318 9.46 -13.96 6.11
C TYR A 318 9.84 -15.21 6.88
N TYR A 319 9.06 -16.27 6.81
CA TYR A 319 9.40 -17.56 7.40
C TYR A 319 10.67 -18.15 6.76
N VAL A 320 10.80 -18.11 5.44
CA VAL A 320 12.03 -18.59 4.76
C VAL A 320 13.26 -17.82 5.24
N LYS A 321 13.16 -16.49 5.31
CA LYS A 321 14.27 -15.62 5.74
C LYS A 321 14.61 -15.77 7.22
N ASN A 322 13.61 -15.88 8.09
CA ASN A 322 13.79 -15.70 9.53
C ASN A 322 13.32 -16.88 10.38
N GLY A 323 12.94 -17.99 9.76
CA GLY A 323 12.46 -19.19 10.43
C GLY A 323 11.14 -18.96 11.16
N LEU A 324 10.77 -19.92 12.01
CA LEU A 324 9.56 -19.88 12.79
C LEU A 324 9.56 -18.73 13.81
N ILE A 325 10.72 -18.39 14.41
CA ILE A 325 10.79 -17.31 15.40
C ILE A 325 10.56 -15.95 14.73
N GLY A 326 11.35 -15.60 13.72
CA GLY A 326 11.23 -14.30 13.08
C GLY A 326 9.94 -14.14 12.28
N GLY A 327 9.49 -15.20 11.61
CA GLY A 327 8.19 -15.22 10.94
C GLY A 327 7.03 -14.99 11.91
N SER A 328 7.10 -15.54 13.13
CA SER A 328 6.08 -15.32 14.16
C SER A 328 6.03 -13.88 14.65
N PHE A 329 7.15 -13.15 14.76
CA PHE A 329 7.11 -11.73 15.13
C PHE A 329 6.36 -10.89 14.10
N ILE A 330 6.61 -11.09 12.81
CA ILE A 330 5.88 -10.39 11.73
C ILE A 330 4.40 -10.80 11.74
N PHE A 331 4.10 -12.09 11.92
CA PHE A 331 2.73 -12.56 12.01
C PHE A 331 1.98 -11.91 13.17
N LEU A 332 2.56 -11.87 14.36
CA LEU A 332 1.97 -11.23 15.54
C LEU A 332 1.79 -9.72 15.36
N PHE A 333 2.75 -9.05 14.71
CA PHE A 333 2.63 -7.63 14.36
C PHE A 333 1.39 -7.37 13.50
N PHE A 334 1.24 -8.08 12.39
CA PHE A 334 0.09 -7.92 11.51
C PHE A 334 -1.22 -8.39 12.13
N LEU A 335 -1.21 -9.50 12.88
CA LEU A 335 -2.38 -9.99 13.60
C LEU A 335 -2.87 -8.97 14.63
N LYS A 336 -1.96 -8.29 15.33
CA LYS A 336 -2.32 -7.23 16.28
C LYS A 336 -2.96 -6.03 15.58
N LEU A 337 -2.40 -5.60 14.44
CA LEU A 337 -2.98 -4.53 13.64
C LEU A 337 -4.39 -4.91 13.13
N PHE A 338 -4.52 -6.12 12.59
CA PHE A 338 -5.78 -6.66 12.08
C PHE A 338 -6.85 -6.73 13.17
N SER A 339 -6.54 -7.41 14.29
CA SER A 339 -7.46 -7.57 15.42
C SER A 339 -7.88 -6.23 16.01
N THR A 340 -6.97 -5.26 16.13
CA THR A 340 -7.28 -3.93 16.64
C THR A 340 -8.29 -3.20 15.74
N SER A 341 -8.12 -3.29 14.42
CA SER A 341 -9.07 -2.69 13.48
C SER A 341 -10.39 -3.43 13.40
N VAL A 342 -10.41 -4.76 13.45
CA VAL A 342 -11.66 -5.55 13.52
C VAL A 342 -12.44 -5.21 14.79
N LEU A 343 -11.79 -5.22 15.95
CA LEU A 343 -12.41 -4.82 17.22
C LEU A 343 -12.89 -3.37 17.20
N THR A 344 -12.27 -2.51 16.38
CA THR A 344 -12.75 -1.14 16.17
C THR A 344 -13.96 -1.11 15.23
N VAL A 345 -14.01 -1.91 14.17
CA VAL A 345 -15.21 -1.98 13.31
C VAL A 345 -16.42 -2.51 14.07
N LEU A 346 -16.21 -3.47 14.98
CA LEU A 346 -17.29 -4.13 15.72
C LEU A 346 -17.94 -3.27 16.82
N LYS A 347 -17.33 -2.15 17.26
CA LYS A 347 -18.00 -1.28 18.26
C LYS A 347 -18.89 -0.28 17.53
N GLU A 348 -20.11 -0.10 18.03
CA GLU A 348 -21.19 0.61 17.32
C GLU A 348 -21.06 2.14 17.29
N ASN A 349 -20.14 2.73 18.06
CA ASN A 349 -20.11 4.18 18.35
C ASN A 349 -19.03 4.98 17.58
N PHE A 350 -18.87 4.76 16.28
CA PHE A 350 -17.84 5.45 15.49
C PHE A 350 -18.38 6.27 14.33
N SER A 351 -17.63 7.31 13.95
CA SER A 351 -17.93 8.08 12.74
C SER A 351 -17.81 7.22 11.48
N TYR A 352 -18.63 7.51 10.48
CA TYR A 352 -18.59 6.82 9.18
C TYR A 352 -17.18 6.78 8.57
N ILE A 353 -16.43 7.89 8.68
CA ILE A 353 -15.06 7.98 8.19
C ILE A 353 -14.15 6.99 8.94
N LYS A 354 -14.28 6.90 10.27
CA LYS A 354 -13.48 5.97 11.07
C LYS A 354 -13.78 4.52 10.72
N LEU A 355 -15.04 4.18 10.49
CA LEU A 355 -15.46 2.85 10.03
C LEU A 355 -14.76 2.49 8.71
N VAL A 356 -14.90 3.34 7.69
CA VAL A 356 -14.32 3.07 6.36
C VAL A 356 -12.79 3.02 6.40
N LEU A 357 -12.13 3.89 7.16
CA LEU A 357 -10.67 3.82 7.32
C LEU A 357 -10.20 2.51 7.95
N ASN A 358 -10.94 1.94 8.92
CA ASN A 358 -10.58 0.65 9.50
C ASN A 358 -10.86 -0.52 8.53
N ILE A 359 -11.92 -0.44 7.73
CA ILE A 359 -12.20 -1.43 6.68
C ILE A 359 -11.09 -1.42 5.64
N LEU A 360 -10.75 -0.23 5.10
CA LEU A 360 -9.62 -0.05 4.19
C LEU A 360 -8.31 -0.61 4.76
N PHE A 361 -8.10 -0.44 6.07
CA PHE A 361 -6.92 -0.97 6.74
C PHE A 361 -6.93 -2.50 6.80
N ILE A 362 -8.06 -3.11 7.14
CA ILE A 362 -8.26 -4.56 7.10
C ILE A 362 -8.01 -5.11 5.68
N GLU A 363 -8.56 -4.46 4.66
CA GLU A 363 -8.36 -4.84 3.25
C GLU A 363 -6.88 -4.80 2.85
N ILE A 364 -6.15 -3.73 3.21
CA ILE A 364 -4.72 -3.64 2.93
C ILE A 364 -3.93 -4.73 3.65
N LEU A 365 -4.28 -5.06 4.90
CA LEU A 365 -3.64 -6.17 5.63
C LEU A 365 -3.88 -7.52 4.95
N ILE A 366 -5.09 -7.75 4.40
CA ILE A 366 -5.40 -8.94 3.63
C ILE A 366 -4.60 -8.95 2.31
N ILE A 367 -4.52 -7.81 1.60
CA ILE A 367 -3.69 -7.69 0.39
C ILE A 367 -2.24 -8.10 0.70
N LEU A 368 -1.66 -7.56 1.78
CA LEU A 368 -0.28 -7.87 2.19
C LEU A 368 -0.08 -9.33 2.62
N PHE A 369 -1.15 -10.08 2.88
CA PHE A 369 -1.10 -11.52 3.11
C PHE A 369 -0.82 -12.32 1.85
N PHE A 370 -1.42 -11.90 0.73
CA PHE A 370 -1.30 -12.59 -0.55
C PHE A 370 -0.29 -11.96 -1.50
N GLU A 371 0.04 -10.68 -1.31
CA GLU A 371 0.96 -9.92 -2.15
C GLU A 371 2.12 -9.42 -1.31
N ASP A 372 3.32 -9.41 -1.90
CA ASP A 372 4.51 -8.84 -1.24
C ASP A 372 4.37 -7.31 -1.20
N ILE A 373 4.79 -6.66 -0.10
CA ILE A 373 4.91 -5.19 -0.05
C ILE A 373 6.04 -4.70 -0.98
N ASP A 374 6.77 -5.65 -1.57
CA ASP A 374 7.71 -5.45 -2.66
C ASP A 374 8.75 -4.41 -2.30
N ALA A 375 9.33 -4.54 -1.10
CA ALA A 375 10.43 -3.77 -0.54
C ALA A 375 10.58 -2.33 -1.09
N TYR A 376 9.47 -1.61 -1.19
CA TYR A 376 9.45 -0.28 -1.76
C TYR A 376 9.32 0.74 -0.63
N GLU A 377 10.32 1.62 -0.48
CA GLU A 377 10.41 2.55 0.65
C GLU A 377 9.19 3.45 0.75
N MET A 378 8.63 3.86 -0.41
CA MET A 378 7.42 4.66 -0.44
C MET A 378 6.21 3.89 0.10
N ASN A 379 6.06 2.60 -0.22
CA ASN A 379 4.97 1.79 0.31
C ASN A 379 5.12 1.59 1.82
N GLY A 380 6.34 1.35 2.30
CA GLY A 380 6.64 1.31 3.73
C GLY A 380 6.24 2.61 4.43
N LEU A 381 6.65 3.76 3.87
CA LEU A 381 6.34 5.08 4.41
C LEU A 381 4.83 5.37 4.42
N LEU A 382 4.15 5.14 3.31
CA LEU A 382 2.70 5.33 3.18
C LEU A 382 1.92 4.40 4.09
N PHE A 383 2.35 3.15 4.27
CA PHE A 383 1.73 2.23 5.22
C PHE A 383 1.88 2.73 6.65
N GLY A 384 3.06 3.25 7.03
CA GLY A 384 3.26 3.94 8.31
C GLY A 384 2.35 5.14 8.51
N PHE A 385 2.18 5.98 7.48
CA PHE A 385 1.22 7.09 7.48
C PHE A 385 -0.21 6.61 7.71
N PHE A 386 -0.59 5.51 7.06
CA PHE A 386 -1.93 4.97 7.17
C PHE A 386 -2.22 4.41 8.57
N ILE A 387 -1.28 3.66 9.17
CA ILE A 387 -1.38 3.19 10.57
C ILE A 387 -1.64 4.38 11.51
N ALA A 388 -0.83 5.45 11.39
CA ALA A 388 -1.00 6.64 12.20
C ALA A 388 -2.34 7.36 11.94
N ASN A 389 -2.82 7.38 10.69
CA ASN A 389 -4.10 7.98 10.33
C ASN A 389 -5.28 7.23 10.97
N VAL A 390 -5.30 5.89 10.89
CA VAL A 390 -6.32 5.04 11.53
C VAL A 390 -6.34 5.27 13.04
N LYS A 391 -5.16 5.24 13.69
CA LYS A 391 -5.04 5.46 15.14
C LYS A 391 -5.48 6.86 15.55
N SER A 392 -5.08 7.90 14.83
CA SER A 392 -5.39 9.29 15.20
C SER A 392 -6.85 9.69 14.99
N THR A 393 -7.60 8.95 14.17
CA THR A 393 -9.03 9.17 13.94
C THR A 393 -9.88 8.58 15.09
N SER A 394 -9.24 7.95 16.08
CA SER A 394 -9.93 7.18 17.12
C SER A 394 -10.77 7.97 18.13
N GLY A 395 -10.71 9.32 18.17
CA GLY A 395 -11.28 10.12 19.26
C GLY A 395 -12.26 11.25 18.90
N LYS A 396 -12.82 11.32 17.69
CA LYS A 396 -13.85 12.35 17.34
C LYS A 396 -15.20 11.70 17.05
N SER A 397 -16.26 12.15 17.73
CA SER A 397 -17.62 11.66 17.51
C SER A 397 -18.19 12.21 16.19
N PHE A 398 -19.18 11.51 15.64
CA PHE A 398 -19.83 11.87 14.36
C PHE A 398 -20.60 13.20 14.45
N SER A 399 -21.18 13.52 15.61
CA SER A 399 -21.92 14.76 15.86
C SER A 399 -21.05 16.02 15.71
N GLU A 400 -19.74 15.93 15.96
CA GLU A 400 -18.81 17.05 15.78
C GLU A 400 -18.46 17.33 14.31
N MET A 401 -18.76 16.42 13.37
CA MET A 401 -18.41 16.56 11.96
C MET A 401 -19.58 16.96 11.05
N GLU A 402 -20.83 16.76 11.48
CA GLU A 402 -22.02 17.12 10.68
C GLU A 402 -22.45 18.59 10.80
N GLU A 403 -22.00 19.35 11.80
CA GLU A 403 -22.55 20.69 12.08
C GLU A 403 -21.96 21.88 11.31
N LYS A 404 -21.30 21.66 10.17
CA LYS A 404 -21.07 22.75 9.21
C LYS A 404 -21.60 22.36 7.84
N PRO A 405 -22.88 22.65 7.53
CA PRO A 405 -23.35 22.60 6.17
C PRO A 405 -22.41 23.46 5.31
N LEU A 406 -21.65 22.81 4.43
CA LEU A 406 -20.80 23.46 3.43
C LEU A 406 -21.62 24.32 2.44
N TYR A 407 -22.95 24.28 2.55
CA TYR A 407 -23.92 25.04 1.79
C TYR A 407 -24.66 26.11 2.60
N ALA A 408 -24.24 26.43 3.83
CA ALA A 408 -24.58 27.74 4.41
C ALA A 408 -23.75 28.86 3.74
N SER A 409 -23.81 28.90 2.41
CA SER A 409 -23.43 30.07 1.62
C SER A 409 -24.42 31.16 1.93
N LYS A 410 -23.97 32.14 2.74
CA LYS A 410 -24.37 33.54 2.68
C LYS A 410 -25.75 33.82 2.07
N THR A 411 -26.83 33.56 2.79
CA THR A 411 -27.96 34.50 2.78
C THR A 411 -27.66 35.57 3.82
N LYS A 412 -26.67 36.42 3.52
CA LYS A 412 -26.73 37.82 3.96
C LYS A 412 -27.69 38.51 2.98
N THR A 413 -28.96 38.16 3.06
CA THR A 413 -30.03 38.97 2.51
C THR A 413 -30.20 40.14 3.45
N ASP A 414 -29.71 41.29 3.00
CA ASP A 414 -30.32 42.61 3.15
C ASP A 414 -30.88 42.98 4.52
N LYS A 415 -29.99 43.51 5.38
CA LYS A 415 -30.35 44.53 6.39
C LYS A 415 -30.07 45.96 5.89
N ALA A 416 -30.08 46.17 4.57
CA ALA A 416 -29.85 47.48 3.95
C ALA A 416 -31.13 48.13 3.38
N THR A 417 -32.30 47.50 3.53
CA THR A 417 -33.56 47.99 2.94
C THR A 417 -34.58 48.51 3.95
N GLU A 418 -34.25 48.56 5.26
CA GLU A 418 -35.15 49.15 6.29
C GLU A 418 -34.85 50.61 6.62
N SER A 419 -33.88 51.27 5.98
CA SER A 419 -33.56 52.69 6.25
C SER A 419 -34.13 53.70 5.25
N TYR A 420 -35.08 53.31 4.39
CA TYR A 420 -35.66 54.21 3.35
C TYR A 420 -37.19 54.39 3.44
N LEU A 421 -37.85 54.01 4.54
CA LEU A 421 -39.30 54.20 4.74
C LEU A 421 -39.65 55.02 5.99
N GLN A 422 -38.81 55.99 6.34
CA GLN A 422 -39.18 57.07 7.27
C GLN A 422 -38.77 58.42 6.69
N VAL A 423 -39.60 58.95 5.77
CA VAL A 423 -39.76 60.38 5.47
C VAL A 423 -41.25 60.63 5.23
#